data_AF-A0A8T4Q232-F1
#
_entry.id   AF-A0A8T4Q232-F1
#
_cell.length_a   1.000
_cell.length_b   1.000
_cell.length_c   1.000
_cell.angle_alpha   90.00
_cell.angle_beta   90.00
_cell.angle_gamma   90.00
#
_symmetry.space_group_name_H-M   'P 1'
#
loop_
_entity.id
_entity.type
_entity.pdbx_description
1 polymer ?
#
loop_
_entity_poly.entity_id
_entity_poly.type
_entity_poly.pdbx_seq_one_letter_code
_entity_poly.pdbx_strand_id
1 'polypeptide(L)'
;MNEFKYKEKTYLIDSSKKVPTYGDFDETTNTIYVDKNSPGILHEGIAVHEIEELNILKKGHSYVFSHNYAQRKELVFYQSKYGKEEGFNLLLREEELVLNYNVPNLRIRRVKLQKNTNMPLVEIKLVKEAYYNGKKYKLDTSQKLIHALSDIYETKNTIYIDKDVPEKFYEGLIVYEIELRNVLKQGLGYLKARIEAHINELLFYQSKYGYDAGMKIMEEERELQTQMFAKEKEALSQENVHKIIYEKNEVLPA
;
A
#
# COMPACT_ATOMS: atom_id res chain seq x y z
N MET A 1 -1.97 -26.42 2.44
CA MET A 1 -1.05 -25.70 1.55
C MET A 1 -1.08 -26.39 0.21
N ASN A 2 -1.32 -25.63 -0.86
CA ASN A 2 -1.41 -26.16 -2.22
C ASN A 2 -0.31 -25.52 -3.07
N GLU A 3 0.31 -26.31 -3.94
CA GLU A 3 1.25 -25.77 -4.93
C GLU A 3 0.48 -24.99 -6.00
N PHE A 4 1.00 -23.82 -6.35
CA PHE A 4 0.46 -22.96 -7.40
C PHE A 4 1.58 -22.56 -8.36
N LYS A 5 1.36 -22.70 -9.66
CA LYS A 5 2.34 -22.33 -10.69
C LYS A 5 1.88 -21.09 -11.43
N TYR A 6 2.73 -20.07 -11.45
CA TYR A 6 2.48 -18.82 -12.15
C TYR A 6 3.77 -18.23 -12.69
N LYS A 7 3.79 -17.83 -13.98
CA LYS A 7 4.96 -17.28 -14.68
C LYS A 7 6.27 -18.04 -14.40
N GLU A 8 6.30 -19.32 -14.79
CA GLU A 8 7.45 -20.25 -14.65
C GLU A 8 7.96 -20.48 -13.21
N LYS A 9 7.29 -19.91 -12.21
CA LYS A 9 7.62 -20.07 -10.78
C LYS A 9 6.58 -20.92 -10.07
N THR A 10 7.00 -21.55 -8.98
CA THR A 10 6.13 -22.32 -8.09
C THR A 10 6.01 -21.58 -6.76
N TYR A 11 4.79 -21.46 -6.27
CA TYR A 11 4.41 -20.80 -5.03
C TYR A 11 3.58 -21.76 -4.17
N LEU A 12 3.43 -21.42 -2.89
CA LEU A 12 2.55 -22.12 -1.95
C LEU A 12 1.36 -21.23 -1.60
N ILE A 13 0.15 -21.75 -1.73
CA ILE A 13 -1.06 -21.08 -1.20
C ILE A 13 -1.37 -21.67 0.17
N ASP A 14 -1.40 -20.81 1.20
CA ASP A 14 -1.81 -21.14 2.56
C ASP A 14 -3.10 -20.41 2.94
N SER A 15 -4.20 -21.17 2.98
CA SER A 15 -5.52 -20.70 3.42
C SER A 15 -5.90 -21.22 4.81
N SER A 16 -4.93 -21.59 5.65
CA SER A 16 -5.20 -22.22 6.96
C SER A 16 -5.58 -21.21 8.05
N LYS A 17 -5.26 -19.93 7.86
CA LYS A 17 -5.41 -18.88 8.88
C LYS A 17 -6.23 -17.70 8.37
N LYS A 18 -6.73 -16.91 9.32
CA LYS A 18 -7.37 -15.62 9.01
C LYS A 18 -6.28 -14.62 8.61
N VAL A 19 -6.48 -13.90 7.51
CA VAL A 19 -5.52 -12.93 6.95
C VAL A 19 -6.15 -11.53 6.96
N PRO A 20 -5.57 -10.54 7.65
CA PRO A 20 -6.18 -9.22 7.85
C PRO A 20 -6.52 -8.43 6.58
N THR A 21 -5.90 -8.76 5.45
CA THR A 21 -6.01 -8.08 4.15
C THR A 21 -6.68 -8.95 3.09
N TYR A 22 -7.26 -10.10 3.47
CA TYR A 22 -7.84 -11.11 2.57
C TYR A 22 -6.82 -11.88 1.71
N GLY A 23 -5.72 -11.24 1.32
CA GLY A 23 -4.50 -11.83 0.75
C GLY A 23 -3.23 -11.17 1.32
N ASP A 24 -2.11 -11.88 1.31
CA ASP A 24 -0.76 -11.31 1.54
C ASP A 24 0.29 -12.23 0.92
N PHE A 25 1.46 -11.69 0.54
CA PHE A 25 2.53 -12.48 -0.06
C PHE A 25 3.87 -12.34 0.68
N ASP A 26 4.41 -13.47 1.13
CA ASP A 26 5.76 -13.58 1.66
C ASP A 26 6.71 -14.21 0.62
N GLU A 27 7.51 -13.36 -0.03
CA GLU A 27 8.51 -13.82 -1.01
C GLU A 27 9.63 -14.64 -0.38
N THR A 28 9.91 -14.46 0.92
CA THR A 28 11.01 -15.18 1.59
C THR A 28 10.74 -16.67 1.67
N THR A 29 9.46 -17.04 1.75
CA THR A 29 8.98 -18.41 1.79
C THR A 29 8.23 -18.82 0.52
N ASN A 30 8.10 -17.91 -0.46
CA ASN A 30 7.21 -18.03 -1.62
C ASN A 30 5.78 -18.47 -1.25
N THR A 31 5.27 -17.97 -0.12
CA THR A 31 3.93 -18.33 0.38
C THR A 31 2.96 -17.17 0.22
N ILE A 32 1.86 -17.43 -0.50
CA ILE A 32 0.69 -16.55 -0.56
C ILE A 32 -0.26 -17.01 0.55
N TYR A 33 -0.55 -16.10 1.46
CA TYR A 33 -1.58 -16.28 2.46
C TYR A 33 -2.91 -15.81 1.90
N VAL A 34 -3.92 -16.68 1.96
CA VAL A 34 -5.30 -16.35 1.58
C VAL A 34 -6.18 -16.50 2.81
N ASP A 35 -7.15 -15.61 3.02
CA ASP A 35 -8.03 -15.75 4.19
C ASP A 35 -8.74 -17.10 4.19
N LYS A 36 -8.72 -17.79 5.34
CA LYS A 36 -9.35 -19.12 5.50
C LYS A 36 -10.84 -19.17 5.15
N ASN A 37 -11.53 -18.03 5.16
CA ASN A 37 -12.95 -17.96 4.80
C ASN A 37 -13.16 -17.65 3.31
N SER A 38 -12.08 -17.40 2.56
CA SER A 38 -12.14 -17.22 1.11
C SER A 38 -12.53 -18.53 0.42
N PRO A 39 -13.54 -18.52 -0.48
CA PRO A 39 -13.87 -19.67 -1.32
C PRO A 39 -12.66 -20.18 -2.12
N GLY A 40 -12.45 -21.49 -2.14
CA GLY A 40 -11.30 -22.11 -2.83
C GLY A 40 -11.16 -21.76 -4.32
N ILE A 41 -12.28 -21.45 -4.99
CA ILE A 41 -12.28 -21.02 -6.39
C ILE A 41 -11.57 -19.68 -6.61
N LEU A 42 -11.43 -18.85 -5.57
CA LEU A 42 -10.79 -17.52 -5.64
C LEU A 42 -9.31 -17.56 -5.29
N HIS A 43 -8.82 -18.64 -4.66
CA HIS A 43 -7.47 -18.67 -4.07
C HIS A 43 -6.35 -18.40 -5.08
N GLU A 44 -6.46 -18.93 -6.29
CA GLU A 44 -5.45 -18.71 -7.32
C GLU A 44 -5.53 -17.30 -7.93
N GLY A 45 -6.72 -16.69 -7.99
CA GLY A 45 -6.87 -15.30 -8.42
C GLY A 45 -6.25 -14.33 -7.43
N ILE A 46 -6.58 -14.48 -6.14
CA ILE A 46 -5.93 -13.77 -5.02
C ILE A 46 -4.42 -13.95 -5.10
N ALA A 47 -3.92 -15.17 -5.35
CA ALA A 47 -2.49 -15.40 -5.49
C ALA A 47 -1.87 -14.62 -6.66
N VAL A 48 -2.54 -14.54 -7.82
CA VAL A 48 -2.08 -13.70 -8.94
C VAL A 48 -2.07 -12.23 -8.54
N HIS A 49 -3.10 -11.76 -7.83
CA HIS A 49 -3.18 -10.39 -7.35
C HIS A 49 -1.98 -10.02 -6.49
N GLU A 50 -1.75 -10.76 -5.40
CA GLU A 50 -0.69 -10.48 -4.44
C GLU A 50 0.70 -10.53 -5.09
N ILE A 51 0.93 -11.47 -6.01
CA ILE A 51 2.19 -11.56 -6.75
C ILE A 51 2.40 -10.32 -7.64
N GLU A 52 1.38 -9.92 -8.41
CA GLU A 52 1.52 -8.80 -9.35
C GLU A 52 1.59 -7.46 -8.60
N GLU A 53 0.82 -7.28 -7.53
CA GLU A 53 0.82 -6.05 -6.72
C GLU A 53 2.20 -5.82 -6.10
N LEU A 54 2.75 -6.84 -5.42
CA LEU A 54 4.06 -6.74 -4.78
C LEU A 54 5.18 -6.45 -5.80
N ASN A 55 5.11 -7.07 -6.98
CA ASN A 55 6.07 -6.83 -8.07
C ASN A 55 6.07 -5.37 -8.56
N ILE A 56 4.91 -4.72 -8.56
CA ILE A 56 4.76 -3.32 -8.99
C ILE A 56 5.13 -2.37 -7.84
N LEU A 57 4.75 -2.67 -6.60
CA LEU A 57 5.17 -1.94 -5.40
C LEU A 57 6.69 -1.90 -5.26
N LYS A 58 7.40 -3.02 -5.51
CA LYS A 58 8.86 -3.06 -5.44
C LYS A 58 9.56 -2.20 -6.49
N LYS A 59 8.87 -1.83 -7.57
CA LYS A 59 9.38 -0.91 -8.60
C LYS A 59 9.17 0.57 -8.24
N GLY A 60 8.57 0.87 -7.09
CA GLY A 60 8.35 2.24 -6.61
C GLY A 60 7.05 2.87 -7.10
N HIS A 61 6.09 2.08 -7.58
CA HIS A 61 4.77 2.60 -7.92
C HIS A 61 3.91 2.80 -6.67
N SER A 62 2.90 3.66 -6.78
CA SER A 62 1.90 3.85 -5.75
C SER A 62 1.11 2.56 -5.49
N TYR A 63 0.52 2.44 -4.30
CA TYR A 63 -0.35 1.31 -3.98
C TYR A 63 -1.52 1.21 -4.97
N VAL A 64 -2.21 2.31 -5.25
CA VAL A 64 -3.37 2.35 -6.15
C VAL A 64 -3.03 1.81 -7.53
N PHE A 65 -1.92 2.27 -8.11
CA PHE A 65 -1.47 1.78 -9.41
C PHE A 65 -1.14 0.28 -9.36
N SER A 66 -0.45 -0.16 -8.31
CA SER A 66 -0.07 -1.56 -8.11
C SER A 66 -1.29 -2.46 -7.99
N HIS A 67 -2.27 -2.05 -7.20
CA HIS A 67 -3.53 -2.75 -6.96
C HIS A 67 -4.35 -2.89 -8.25
N ASN A 68 -4.56 -1.78 -8.97
CA ASN A 68 -5.28 -1.79 -10.25
C ASN A 68 -4.59 -2.67 -11.29
N TYR A 69 -3.26 -2.60 -11.34
CA TYR A 69 -2.49 -3.45 -12.24
C TYR A 69 -2.69 -4.92 -11.90
N ALA A 70 -2.60 -5.29 -10.61
CA ALA A 70 -2.78 -6.64 -10.12
C ALA A 70 -4.18 -7.17 -10.42
N GLN A 71 -5.22 -6.37 -10.16
CA GLN A 71 -6.61 -6.73 -10.43
C GLN A 71 -6.88 -6.98 -11.92
N ARG A 72 -6.24 -6.22 -12.83
CA ARG A 72 -6.32 -6.51 -14.28
C ARG A 72 -5.66 -7.84 -14.64
N LYS A 73 -4.55 -8.20 -13.97
CA LYS A 73 -3.87 -9.48 -14.20
C LYS A 73 -4.67 -10.64 -13.64
N GLU A 74 -5.28 -10.46 -12.49
CA GLU A 74 -6.23 -11.37 -11.89
C GLU A 74 -7.45 -11.60 -12.79
N LEU A 75 -8.05 -10.54 -13.35
CA LEU A 75 -9.14 -10.67 -14.32
C LEU A 75 -8.72 -11.53 -15.53
N VAL A 76 -7.57 -11.22 -16.12
CA VAL A 76 -7.04 -11.98 -17.26
C VAL A 76 -6.83 -13.45 -16.89
N PHE A 77 -6.34 -13.71 -15.68
CA PHE A 77 -6.19 -15.07 -15.16
C PHE A 77 -7.54 -15.77 -15.04
N TYR A 78 -8.52 -15.18 -14.36
CA TYR A 78 -9.86 -15.75 -14.23
C TYR A 78 -10.52 -16.00 -15.58
N GLN A 79 -10.43 -15.05 -16.51
CA GLN A 79 -11.01 -15.19 -17.85
C GLN A 79 -10.33 -16.31 -18.65
N SER A 80 -9.03 -16.52 -18.47
CA SER A 80 -8.30 -17.60 -19.14
C SER A 80 -8.69 -18.99 -18.64
N LYS A 81 -9.10 -19.10 -17.37
CA LYS A 81 -9.41 -20.37 -16.71
C LYS A 81 -10.90 -20.73 -16.75
N TYR A 82 -11.77 -19.73 -16.59
CA TYR A 82 -13.22 -19.91 -16.42
C TYR A 82 -14.06 -19.31 -17.57
N GLY A 83 -13.44 -18.57 -18.50
CA GLY A 83 -14.12 -17.88 -19.59
C GLY A 83 -14.44 -16.41 -19.24
N LYS A 84 -14.74 -15.59 -20.25
CA LYS A 84 -14.86 -14.13 -20.12
C LYS A 84 -15.89 -13.68 -19.09
N GLU A 85 -17.10 -14.23 -19.15
CA GLU A 85 -18.23 -13.86 -18.31
C GLU A 85 -18.04 -14.35 -16.87
N GLU A 86 -17.80 -15.65 -16.69
CA GLU A 86 -17.58 -16.24 -15.37
C GLU A 86 -16.35 -15.65 -14.68
N GLY A 87 -15.26 -15.41 -15.42
CA GLY A 87 -14.07 -14.81 -14.84
C GLY A 87 -14.29 -13.39 -14.33
N PHE A 88 -15.16 -12.62 -14.97
CA PHE A 88 -15.57 -11.31 -14.49
C PHE A 88 -16.48 -11.41 -13.25
N ASN A 89 -17.40 -12.37 -13.21
CA ASN A 89 -18.26 -12.62 -12.05
C ASN A 89 -17.45 -13.05 -10.81
N LEU A 90 -16.39 -13.85 -11.01
CA LEU A 90 -15.48 -14.24 -9.93
C LEU A 90 -14.74 -13.04 -9.34
N LEU A 91 -14.26 -12.13 -10.19
CA LEU A 91 -13.59 -10.91 -9.73
C LEU A 91 -14.54 -10.01 -8.92
N LEU A 92 -15.77 -9.82 -9.40
CA LEU A 92 -16.80 -9.06 -8.67
C LEU A 92 -17.13 -9.68 -7.30
N ARG A 93 -17.22 -11.01 -7.24
CA ARG A 93 -17.47 -11.74 -6.00
C ARG A 93 -16.30 -11.62 -5.03
N GLU A 94 -15.06 -11.63 -5.53
CA GLU A 94 -13.88 -11.40 -4.72
C GLU A 94 -13.87 -9.98 -4.14
N GLU A 95 -14.09 -8.96 -4.96
CA GLU A 95 -14.20 -7.57 -4.52
C GLU A 95 -15.24 -7.38 -3.41
N GLU A 96 -16.42 -7.99 -3.55
CA GLU A 96 -17.46 -7.93 -2.52
C GLU A 96 -16.96 -8.50 -1.18
N LEU A 97 -16.18 -9.58 -1.21
CA LEU A 97 -15.62 -10.21 0.00
C LEU A 97 -14.53 -9.34 0.62
N VAL A 98 -13.67 -8.73 -0.19
CA VAL A 98 -12.62 -7.80 0.25
C VAL A 98 -13.23 -6.54 0.86
N LEU A 99 -14.25 -5.96 0.22
CA LEU A 99 -14.91 -4.73 0.69
C LEU A 99 -15.70 -4.94 1.99
N ASN A 100 -16.19 -6.15 2.24
CA ASN A 100 -16.83 -6.52 3.50
C ASN A 100 -15.81 -6.86 4.62
N TYR A 101 -14.51 -6.87 4.31
CA TYR A 101 -13.47 -7.14 5.28
C TYR A 101 -13.12 -5.87 6.07
N ASN A 102 -13.49 -5.85 7.35
CA ASN A 102 -13.03 -4.81 8.26
C ASN A 102 -11.54 -4.99 8.54
N VAL A 103 -10.69 -4.17 7.90
CA VAL A 103 -9.27 -4.05 8.26
C VAL A 103 -9.21 -3.79 9.77
N PRO A 104 -8.55 -4.63 10.57
CA PRO A 104 -8.47 -4.40 12.01
C PRO A 104 -7.79 -3.05 12.24
N ASN A 105 -8.47 -2.14 12.96
CA ASN A 105 -7.88 -0.90 13.42
C ASN A 105 -6.55 -1.23 14.11
N LEU A 106 -5.44 -0.79 13.52
CA LEU A 106 -4.12 -0.90 14.14
C LEU A 106 -4.18 -0.08 15.43
N ARG A 107 -4.44 -0.76 16.56
CA ARG A 107 -4.23 -0.18 17.88
C ARG A 107 -2.72 -0.09 18.06
N ILE A 108 -2.13 1.00 17.58
CA ILE A 108 -0.76 1.36 17.91
C ILE A 108 -0.77 1.77 19.39
N ARG A 109 -0.76 0.77 20.28
CA ARG A 109 -0.62 0.98 21.71
C ARG A 109 0.78 1.49 21.96
N ARG A 110 0.88 2.66 22.60
CA ARG A 110 2.07 3.24 23.26
C ARG A 110 3.36 2.46 22.97
N VAL A 111 4.01 2.76 21.84
CA VAL A 111 5.33 2.19 21.54
C VAL A 111 6.27 2.75 22.60
N LYS A 112 6.87 1.88 23.42
CA LYS A 112 7.90 2.31 24.38
C LYS A 112 9.07 2.82 23.54
N LEU A 113 9.34 4.13 23.60
CA LEU A 113 10.60 4.70 23.11
C LEU A 113 11.75 3.86 23.69
N GLN A 114 12.36 3.01 22.87
CA GLN A 114 13.63 2.41 23.24
C GLN A 114 14.64 3.56 23.30
N LYS A 115 15.41 3.63 24.38
CA LYS A 115 16.37 4.71 24.66
C LYS A 115 17.55 4.82 23.68
N ASN A 116 17.51 4.23 22.48
CA ASN A 116 18.61 4.23 21.50
C ASN A 116 18.33 5.11 20.27
N THR A 117 18.71 6.39 20.42
CA THR A 117 19.58 7.24 19.59
C THR A 117 19.72 7.20 18.06
N ASN A 118 19.12 6.28 17.29
CA ASN A 118 19.19 6.35 15.81
C ASN A 118 17.80 6.53 15.19
N MET A 119 17.09 7.58 15.60
CA MET A 119 15.84 7.95 14.92
C MET A 119 16.16 8.59 13.57
N PRO A 120 15.38 8.29 12.53
CA PRO A 120 15.66 8.79 11.19
C PRO A 120 15.70 10.32 11.22
N LEU A 121 16.85 10.88 10.85
CA LEU A 121 16.99 12.31 10.67
C LEU A 121 16.35 12.66 9.33
N VAL A 122 15.23 13.34 9.39
CA VAL A 122 14.56 13.94 8.24
C VAL A 122 14.65 15.45 8.32
N GLU A 123 15.21 16.05 7.28
CA GLU A 123 15.26 17.51 7.10
C GLU A 123 14.79 17.86 5.69
N ILE A 124 13.76 18.71 5.61
CA ILE A 124 13.33 19.32 4.35
C ILE A 124 13.99 20.69 4.21
N LYS A 125 14.86 20.84 3.21
CA LYS A 125 15.44 22.15 2.87
C LYS A 125 14.48 22.93 1.99
N LEU A 126 14.57 24.26 2.07
CA LEU A 126 13.84 25.23 1.23
C LEU A 126 13.89 24.92 -0.29
N VAL A 127 14.88 24.14 -0.74
CA VAL A 127 15.07 23.71 -2.14
C VAL A 127 14.26 22.45 -2.49
N LYS A 128 13.23 22.09 -1.71
CA LYS A 128 12.46 20.84 -1.89
C LYS A 128 13.36 19.60 -1.94
N GLU A 129 14.29 19.51 -0.99
CA GLU A 129 15.15 18.36 -0.82
C GLU A 129 14.88 17.73 0.54
N ALA A 130 14.69 16.42 0.57
CA ALA A 130 14.57 15.65 1.79
C ALA A 130 15.86 14.86 2.01
N TYR A 131 16.42 14.95 3.21
CA TYR A 131 17.52 14.07 3.64
C TYR A 131 16.93 13.04 4.59
N TYR A 132 17.14 11.76 4.32
CA TYR A 132 16.75 10.68 5.23
C TYR A 132 17.95 9.77 5.42
N ASN A 133 18.40 9.60 6.67
CA ASN A 133 19.58 8.79 7.04
C ASN A 133 20.82 9.06 6.16
N GLY A 134 21.08 10.34 5.83
CA GLY A 134 22.22 10.77 5.02
C GLY A 134 22.05 10.58 3.51
N LYS A 135 20.97 9.95 3.05
CA LYS A 135 20.60 9.89 1.62
C LYS A 135 19.74 11.09 1.25
N LYS A 136 20.04 11.68 0.09
CA LYS A 136 19.33 12.83 -0.47
C LYS A 136 18.24 12.38 -1.43
N TYR A 137 17.06 12.97 -1.27
CA TYR A 137 15.88 12.78 -2.11
C TYR A 137 15.42 14.12 -2.67
N LYS A 138 14.93 14.11 -3.90
CA LYS A 138 14.17 15.24 -4.47
C LYS A 138 12.73 15.17 -3.95
N LEU A 139 12.13 16.30 -3.63
CA LEU A 139 10.73 16.38 -3.24
C LEU A 139 9.93 17.08 -4.34
N ASP A 140 8.92 16.40 -4.89
CA ASP A 140 7.95 17.01 -5.80
C ASP A 140 6.60 17.14 -5.10
N THR A 141 6.20 18.38 -4.84
CA THR A 141 4.92 18.75 -4.22
C THR A 141 4.02 19.56 -5.14
N SER A 142 4.33 19.56 -6.44
CA SER A 142 3.63 20.39 -7.42
C SER A 142 2.41 19.71 -8.03
N GLN A 143 2.33 18.39 -7.92
CA GLN A 143 1.36 17.58 -8.61
C GLN A 143 0.19 17.22 -7.71
N LYS A 144 -1.00 17.13 -8.31
CA LYS A 144 -2.12 16.45 -7.68
C LYS A 144 -2.00 14.96 -7.97
N LEU A 145 -1.82 14.16 -6.94
CA LEU A 145 -1.84 12.70 -6.95
C LEU A 145 -3.29 12.22 -6.79
N ILE A 146 -3.56 10.95 -7.11
CA ILE A 146 -4.84 10.30 -6.82
C ILE A 146 -4.70 9.66 -5.43
N HIS A 147 -5.40 10.23 -4.45
CA HIS A 147 -5.35 10.00 -3.00
C HIS A 147 -5.98 8.71 -2.52
N ALA A 148 -6.25 7.77 -3.41
CA ALA A 148 -6.99 6.61 -2.97
C ALA A 148 -6.19 5.71 -2.02
N LEU A 149 -4.84 5.77 -1.94
CA LEU A 149 -3.98 5.03 -0.97
C LEU A 149 -2.46 5.36 -1.04
N SER A 150 -2.05 6.52 -1.56
CA SER A 150 -0.64 6.93 -1.66
C SER A 150 -0.56 8.45 -1.83
N ASP A 151 -0.67 9.17 -0.72
CA ASP A 151 -0.31 10.59 -0.62
C ASP A 151 1.20 10.83 -0.82
N ILE A 152 1.97 9.74 -0.93
CA ILE A 152 3.39 9.72 -1.17
C ILE A 152 3.84 8.51 -2.01
N TYR A 153 4.78 8.68 -2.94
CA TYR A 153 5.53 7.56 -3.55
C TYR A 153 6.98 7.91 -3.92
N GLU A 154 7.90 6.94 -3.84
CA GLU A 154 9.30 7.06 -4.27
C GLU A 154 9.53 6.49 -5.68
N THR A 155 10.01 7.31 -6.62
CA THR A 155 10.66 6.81 -7.85
C THR A 155 11.98 7.51 -8.13
N LYS A 156 13.02 6.77 -8.54
CA LYS A 156 14.30 7.33 -9.00
C LYS A 156 14.90 8.41 -8.05
N ASN A 157 14.82 8.18 -6.72
CA ASN A 157 15.21 9.13 -5.66
C ASN A 157 14.40 10.44 -5.59
N THR A 158 13.21 10.47 -6.16
CA THR A 158 12.22 11.54 -5.99
C THR A 158 11.06 11.00 -5.17
N ILE A 159 10.70 11.75 -4.14
CA ILE A 159 9.51 11.54 -3.33
C ILE A 159 8.45 12.53 -3.81
N TYR A 160 7.34 12.01 -4.28
CA TYR A 160 6.18 12.81 -4.66
C TYR A 160 5.28 12.90 -3.46
N ILE A 161 4.92 14.10 -3.02
CA ILE A 161 3.85 14.31 -2.03
C ILE A 161 2.77 15.12 -2.71
N ASP A 162 1.52 14.78 -2.46
CA ASP A 162 0.44 15.54 -3.06
C ASP A 162 0.44 17.03 -2.65
N LYS A 163 0.15 17.90 -3.61
CA LYS A 163 0.15 19.36 -3.42
C LYS A 163 -0.84 19.88 -2.39
N ASP A 164 -1.92 19.15 -2.13
CA ASP A 164 -2.98 19.50 -1.19
C ASP A 164 -2.65 19.01 0.24
N VAL A 165 -1.56 18.25 0.43
CA VAL A 165 -1.04 17.85 1.74
C VAL A 165 -0.27 19.02 2.39
N PRO A 166 -0.62 19.42 3.62
CA PRO A 166 0.11 20.43 4.37
C PRO A 166 1.57 20.04 4.67
N GLU A 167 2.49 21.00 4.55
CA GLU A 167 3.93 20.77 4.76
C GLU A 167 4.29 20.18 6.12
N LYS A 168 3.46 20.42 7.15
CA LYS A 168 3.65 19.87 8.51
C LYS A 168 3.66 18.33 8.57
N PHE A 169 3.15 17.65 7.54
CA PHE A 169 3.13 16.18 7.45
C PHE A 169 4.26 15.60 6.59
N TYR A 170 4.97 16.43 5.82
CA TYR A 170 5.88 15.92 4.79
C TYR A 170 6.98 15.03 5.36
N GLU A 171 7.57 15.40 6.50
CA GLU A 171 8.66 14.63 7.08
C GLU A 171 8.21 13.26 7.59
N GLY A 172 7.02 13.17 8.21
CA GLY A 172 6.44 11.90 8.64
C GLY A 172 6.14 10.99 7.46
N LEU A 173 5.49 11.54 6.43
CA LEU A 173 5.22 10.83 5.19
C LEU A 173 6.50 10.32 4.52
N ILE A 174 7.56 11.13 4.48
CA ILE A 174 8.87 10.71 3.95
C ILE A 174 9.42 9.51 4.73
N VAL A 175 9.33 9.52 6.07
CA VAL A 175 9.71 8.38 6.90
C VAL A 175 8.87 7.16 6.53
N TYR A 176 7.55 7.31 6.49
CA TYR A 176 6.61 6.24 6.14
C TYR A 176 6.98 5.60 4.79
N GLU A 177 7.12 6.40 3.73
CA GLU A 177 7.38 5.89 2.38
C GLU A 177 8.73 5.17 2.29
N ILE A 178 9.80 5.75 2.84
CA ILE A 178 11.12 5.14 2.74
C ILE A 178 11.18 3.82 3.52
N GLU A 179 10.59 3.76 4.72
CA GLU A 179 10.55 2.54 5.52
C GLU A 179 9.69 1.47 4.86
N LEU A 180 8.53 1.85 4.30
CA LEU A 180 7.68 0.96 3.51
C LEU A 180 8.51 0.31 2.39
N ARG A 181 9.25 1.10 1.60
CA ARG A 181 10.08 0.59 0.50
C ARG A 181 11.24 -0.27 0.98
N ASN A 182 11.86 0.06 2.11
CA ASN A 182 12.93 -0.76 2.69
C ASN A 182 12.42 -2.14 3.08
N VAL A 183 11.24 -2.22 3.70
CA VAL A 183 10.63 -3.49 4.10
C VAL A 183 10.16 -4.30 2.89
N LEU A 184 9.55 -3.68 1.89
CA LEU A 184 9.16 -4.35 0.64
C LEU A 184 10.38 -4.95 -0.10
N LYS A 185 11.54 -4.29 -0.07
CA LYS A 185 12.79 -4.80 -0.65
C LYS A 185 13.34 -6.04 0.08
N GLN A 186 12.92 -6.30 1.31
CA GLN A 186 13.27 -7.51 2.06
C GLN A 186 12.41 -8.72 1.66
N GLY A 187 11.43 -8.54 0.76
CA GLY A 187 10.52 -9.60 0.31
C GLY A 187 9.36 -9.87 1.26
N LEU A 188 9.04 -8.91 2.12
CA LEU A 188 7.91 -8.98 3.04
C LEU A 188 6.66 -8.38 2.39
N GLY A 189 5.51 -8.96 2.72
CA GLY A 189 4.20 -8.53 2.23
C GLY A 189 3.82 -7.10 2.59
N TYR A 190 2.89 -6.53 1.82
CA TYR A 190 2.52 -5.11 1.92
C TYR A 190 1.99 -4.74 3.31
N LEU A 191 1.19 -5.62 3.93
CA LEU A 191 0.64 -5.37 5.27
C LEU A 191 1.75 -5.16 6.31
N LYS A 192 2.77 -6.03 6.29
CA LYS A 192 3.89 -5.94 7.23
C LYS A 192 4.72 -4.68 6.97
N ALA A 193 4.95 -4.36 5.70
CA ALA A 193 5.63 -3.13 5.31
C ALA A 193 4.88 -1.88 5.82
N ARG A 194 3.55 -1.85 5.68
CA ARG A 194 2.70 -0.74 6.14
C ARG A 194 2.73 -0.56 7.66
N ILE A 195 2.66 -1.66 8.40
CA ILE A 195 2.73 -1.63 9.87
C ILE A 195 4.06 -1.06 10.34
N GLU A 196 5.17 -1.53 9.77
CA GLU A 196 6.50 -1.05 10.13
C GLU A 196 6.68 0.43 9.79
N ALA A 197 6.22 0.86 8.61
CA ALA A 197 6.27 2.26 8.17
C ALA A 197 5.52 3.18 9.14
N HIS A 198 4.28 2.85 9.52
CA HIS A 198 3.50 3.64 10.49
C HIS A 198 4.12 3.66 11.89
N ILE A 199 4.78 2.58 12.32
CA ILE A 199 5.48 2.57 13.61
C ILE A 199 6.64 3.57 13.57
N ASN A 200 7.43 3.57 12.50
CA ASN A 200 8.59 4.46 12.36
C ASN A 200 8.17 5.93 12.20
N GLU A 201 7.11 6.20 11.45
CA GLU A 201 6.48 7.52 11.36
C GLU A 201 6.01 8.05 12.72
N LEU A 202 5.29 7.23 13.50
CA LEU A 202 4.85 7.64 14.82
C LEU A 202 6.04 7.89 15.77
N LEU A 203 7.05 7.02 15.73
CA LEU A 203 8.28 7.19 16.51
C LEU A 203 8.98 8.50 16.14
N PHE A 204 9.05 8.83 14.85
CA PHE A 204 9.57 10.11 14.37
C PHE A 204 8.80 11.29 14.96
N TYR A 205 7.46 11.31 14.86
CA TYR A 205 6.65 12.39 15.41
C TYR A 205 6.82 12.54 16.93
N GLN A 206 6.81 11.43 17.67
CA GLN A 206 7.01 11.45 19.13
C GLN A 206 8.40 11.98 19.51
N SER A 207 9.42 11.70 18.70
CA SER A 207 10.77 12.18 18.94
C SER A 207 10.94 13.67 18.73
N LYS A 208 10.30 14.20 17.69
CA LYS A 208 10.46 15.58 17.25
C LYS A 208 9.59 16.54 18.04
N TYR A 209 8.36 16.13 18.35
CA TYR A 209 7.36 17.00 18.98
C TYR A 209 7.00 16.60 20.41
N GLY A 210 7.49 15.46 20.90
CA GLY A 210 7.07 14.86 22.17
C GLY A 210 5.83 13.98 22.03
N TYR A 211 5.55 13.16 23.04
CA TYR A 211 4.53 12.10 22.96
C TYR A 211 3.13 12.62 22.60
N ASP A 212 2.58 13.57 23.37
CA ASP A 212 1.20 14.03 23.17
C ASP A 212 1.02 14.79 21.85
N ALA A 213 1.98 15.66 21.49
CA ALA A 213 1.93 16.40 20.24
C ALA A 213 2.16 15.51 19.02
N GLY A 214 3.08 14.54 19.10
CA GLY A 214 3.32 13.59 18.01
C GLY A 214 2.12 12.68 17.75
N MET A 215 1.45 12.20 18.80
CA MET A 215 0.18 11.46 18.67
C MET A 215 -0.91 12.31 18.00
N LYS A 216 -0.98 13.60 18.34
CA LYS A 216 -1.95 14.52 17.74
C LYS A 216 -1.70 14.74 16.25
N ILE A 217 -0.44 14.96 15.85
CA ILE A 217 -0.08 15.14 14.44
C ILE A 217 -0.45 13.90 13.62
N MET A 218 -0.15 12.70 14.12
CA MET A 218 -0.49 11.44 13.47
C MET A 218 -2.02 11.30 13.27
N GLU A 219 -2.82 11.67 14.26
CA GLU A 219 -4.29 11.58 14.13
C GLU A 219 -4.83 12.63 13.14
N GLU A 220 -4.31 13.87 13.18
CA GLU A 220 -4.67 14.92 12.20
C GLU A 220 -4.32 14.50 10.76
N GLU A 221 -3.20 13.82 10.55
CA GLU A 221 -2.80 13.29 9.24
C GLU A 221 -3.77 12.21 8.76
N ARG A 222 -4.13 11.26 9.63
CA ARG A 222 -5.09 10.18 9.32
C ARG A 222 -6.49 10.73 9.02
N GLU A 223 -6.94 11.74 9.76
CA GLU A 223 -8.20 12.43 9.49
C GLU A 223 -8.17 13.11 8.11
N LEU A 224 -7.07 13.79 7.77
CA LEU A 224 -6.90 14.41 6.46
C LEU A 224 -6.96 13.36 5.34
N GLN A 225 -6.16 12.30 5.43
CA GLN A 225 -6.17 11.20 4.46
C GLN A 225 -7.58 10.62 4.28
N THR A 226 -8.31 10.41 5.37
CA THR A 226 -9.70 9.92 5.34
C THR A 226 -10.64 10.87 4.60
N GLN A 227 -10.52 12.19 4.85
CA GLN A 227 -11.33 13.21 4.19
C GLN A 227 -11.00 13.33 2.70
N MET A 228 -9.71 13.26 2.34
CA MET A 228 -9.26 13.31 0.95
C MET A 228 -9.80 12.09 0.19
N PHE A 229 -9.69 10.89 0.78
CA PHE A 229 -10.26 9.67 0.23
C PHE A 229 -11.78 9.76 0.01
N ALA A 230 -12.52 10.28 0.98
CA ALA A 230 -13.98 10.44 0.87
C ALA A 230 -14.36 11.36 -0.30
N LYS A 231 -13.67 12.51 -0.45
CA LYS A 231 -13.90 13.44 -1.56
C LYS A 231 -13.57 12.83 -2.92
N GLU A 232 -12.50 12.05 -3.00
CA GLU A 232 -12.20 11.33 -4.24
C GLU A 232 -13.29 10.36 -4.60
N LYS A 233 -13.74 9.54 -3.64
CA LYS A 233 -14.83 8.57 -3.83
C LYS A 233 -16.11 9.22 -4.39
N GLU A 234 -16.42 10.45 -3.98
CA GLU A 234 -17.54 11.24 -4.49
C GLU A 234 -17.33 11.74 -5.93
N ALA A 235 -16.10 12.10 -6.30
CA ALA A 235 -15.74 12.60 -7.63
C ALA A 235 -15.64 11.50 -8.71
N LEU A 236 -15.68 10.23 -8.31
CA LEU A 236 -15.62 9.05 -9.18
C LEU A 236 -16.93 8.87 -9.96
N SER A 237 -16.92 9.07 -11.29
CA SER A 237 -18.07 8.81 -12.16
C SER A 237 -18.59 7.36 -12.05
N GLN A 238 -19.91 7.18 -11.97
CA GLN A 238 -20.58 5.90 -11.70
C GLN A 238 -20.93 5.08 -12.96
N GLU A 239 -20.04 4.97 -13.94
CA GLU A 239 -20.35 4.17 -15.14
C GLU A 239 -19.88 2.71 -14.99
N ASN A 240 -20.85 1.79 -14.93
CA ASN A 240 -20.75 0.33 -15.05
C ASN A 240 -19.94 -0.43 -13.99
N VAL A 241 -20.57 -0.71 -12.84
CA VAL A 241 -20.51 -1.86 -11.88
C VAL A 241 -19.17 -2.56 -11.53
N HIS A 242 -18.08 -2.40 -12.26
CA HIS A 242 -16.74 -2.78 -11.86
C HIS A 242 -15.84 -1.55 -11.93
N LYS A 243 -15.63 -0.93 -10.78
CA LYS A 243 -14.78 0.24 -10.66
C LYS A 243 -13.33 -0.21 -10.71
N ILE A 244 -12.78 -0.36 -11.91
CA ILE A 244 -11.35 -0.08 -12.10
C ILE A 244 -11.18 1.35 -11.59
N ILE A 245 -10.39 1.54 -10.52
CA ILE A 245 -10.06 2.86 -9.98
C ILE A 245 -9.05 3.50 -10.96
N TYR A 246 -9.55 3.81 -12.17
CA TYR A 246 -9.06 4.68 -13.24
C TYR A 246 -8.14 4.12 -14.34
N GLU A 247 -8.48 4.49 -15.59
CA GLU A 247 -7.79 4.20 -16.84
C GLU A 247 -7.17 5.47 -17.49
N LYS A 248 -6.06 5.23 -18.19
CA LYS A 248 -5.46 5.95 -19.33
C LYS A 248 -4.77 7.30 -19.12
N ASN A 249 -5.13 8.09 -18.12
CA ASN A 249 -4.55 9.44 -17.93
C ASN A 249 -3.90 9.69 -16.56
N GLU A 250 -3.63 8.64 -15.77
CA GLU A 250 -2.71 8.80 -14.64
C GLU A 250 -1.37 9.30 -15.17
N VAL A 251 -0.81 10.34 -14.55
CA VAL A 251 0.58 10.72 -14.78
C VAL A 251 1.44 9.60 -14.22
N LEU A 252 1.69 8.63 -15.08
CA LEU A 252 2.65 7.56 -14.88
C LEU A 252 4.05 8.19 -14.86
N PRO A 253 4.90 7.91 -13.87
CA PRO A 253 6.33 8.09 -14.08
C PRO A 253 6.76 7.19 -15.24
N ALA A 254 7.41 7.78 -16.24
CA ALA A 254 8.08 7.07 -17.32
C ALA A 254 9.24 6.20 -16.81
#